data_AF-A0A7J4UNQ1-F1
#
_entry.id   AF-A0A7J4UNQ1-F1
#
_cell.length_a   1.000
_cell.length_b   1.000
_cell.length_c   1.000
_cell.angle_alpha   90.00
_cell.angle_beta   90.00
_cell.angle_gamma   90.00
#
_symmetry.space_group_name_H-M   'P 1'
#
loop_
_entity.id
_entity.type
_entity.pdbx_description
1 polymer ?
#
loop_
_entity_poly.entity_id
_entity_poly.type
_entity_poly.pdbx_seq_one_letter_code
_entity_poly.pdbx_strand_id
1 'polypeptide(L)'
;MELSNQQLKYVTAVVEHAPDLGIDTTKTDYSRAELRQVSMRMKGKVWIPNWITHDQSRRVSRGVFSIPEITEHATVTTNTPESVAPVTTEVVDDLSEFDNVVVGDDMPLEETEVVHGYVNQ
;
A
#
# COMPACT_ATOMS: atom_id res chain seq x y z
N MET A 1 -10.65 -18.51 18.67
CA MET A 1 -9.84 -19.28 17.71
C MET A 1 -8.38 -19.04 18.09
N GLU A 2 -7.61 -20.05 18.47
CA GLU A 2 -6.21 -19.84 18.89
C GLU A 2 -5.29 -19.84 17.66
N LEU A 3 -4.71 -18.67 17.35
CA LEU A 3 -3.70 -18.54 16.31
C LEU A 3 -2.35 -19.01 16.85
N SER A 4 -1.60 -19.75 16.03
CA SER A 4 -0.20 -20.05 16.34
C SER A 4 0.61 -18.74 16.43
N ASN A 5 1.65 -18.73 17.27
CA ASN A 5 2.58 -17.60 17.42
C ASN A 5 3.08 -17.04 16.08
N GLN A 6 3.31 -17.91 15.09
CA GLN A 6 3.78 -17.49 13.77
C GLN A 6 2.67 -16.84 12.93
N GLN A 7 1.42 -17.28 13.08
CA GLN A 7 0.27 -16.68 12.44
C GLN A 7 0.01 -15.29 13.02
N LEU A 8 0.00 -15.20 14.36
CA LEU A 8 -0.18 -13.96 15.09
C LEU A 8 0.89 -12.92 14.70
N LYS A 9 2.17 -13.32 14.65
CA LYS A 9 3.25 -12.43 14.20
C LYS A 9 3.02 -11.87 12.79
N TYR A 10 2.48 -12.68 11.89
CA TYR A 10 2.18 -12.22 10.53
C TYR A 10 0.97 -11.26 10.53
N VAL A 11 -0.09 -11.60 11.24
CA VAL A 11 -1.29 -10.76 11.35
C VAL A 11 -0.94 -9.39 11.97
N THR A 12 -0.15 -9.37 13.04
CA THR A 12 0.36 -8.13 13.64
C THR A 12 1.15 -7.30 12.64
N ALA A 13 2.05 -7.91 11.87
CA ALA A 13 2.82 -7.19 10.85
C ALA A 13 1.95 -6.64 9.72
N VAL A 14 0.85 -7.31 9.37
CA VAL A 14 -0.13 -6.77 8.42
C VAL A 14 -0.79 -5.53 9.01
N VAL A 15 -1.29 -5.59 10.25
CA VAL A 15 -1.93 -4.43 10.90
C VAL A 15 -0.97 -3.24 11.01
N GLU A 16 0.31 -3.50 11.29
CA GLU A 16 1.34 -2.47 11.45
C GLU A 16 1.75 -1.81 10.11
N HIS A 17 1.90 -2.59 9.03
CA HIS A 17 2.42 -2.07 7.75
C HIS A 17 1.36 -1.81 6.68
N ALA A 18 0.13 -2.32 6.83
CA ALA A 18 -0.98 -2.05 5.92
C ALA A 18 -1.29 -0.55 5.73
N PRO A 19 -1.35 0.30 6.78
CA PRO A 19 -1.65 1.73 6.59
C PRO A 19 -0.59 2.46 5.74
N ASP A 20 0.69 2.15 5.91
CA ASP A 20 1.77 2.69 5.06
C ASP A 20 1.65 2.31 3.58
N LEU A 21 1.04 1.16 3.31
CA LEU A 21 0.88 0.60 1.96
C LEU A 21 -0.45 1.01 1.31
N GLY A 22 -1.31 1.74 2.02
CA GLY A 22 -2.67 2.06 1.57
C GLY A 22 -3.59 0.84 1.51
N ILE A 23 -3.34 -0.18 2.33
CA ILE A 23 -4.18 -1.39 2.43
C ILE A 23 -5.18 -1.19 3.56
N ASP A 24 -6.47 -1.32 3.26
CA ASP A 24 -7.51 -1.31 4.28
C ASP A 24 -7.39 -2.53 5.21
N THR A 25 -7.20 -2.30 6.50
CA THR A 25 -7.17 -3.35 7.55
C THR A 25 -8.57 -3.77 8.02
N THR A 26 -9.60 -3.03 7.61
CA THR A 26 -11.00 -3.25 7.99
C THR A 26 -11.68 -4.33 7.14
N LYS A 27 -11.10 -4.68 5.99
CA LYS A 27 -11.63 -5.73 5.12
C LYS A 27 -11.15 -7.11 5.55
N THR A 28 -11.93 -8.12 5.20
CA THR A 28 -11.59 -9.53 5.42
C THR A 28 -10.87 -10.13 4.23
N ASP A 29 -10.99 -9.56 3.03
CA ASP A 29 -10.47 -10.15 1.79
C ASP A 29 -9.23 -9.40 1.28
N TYR A 30 -8.14 -10.15 1.15
CA TYR A 30 -6.83 -9.63 0.76
C TYR A 30 -6.34 -10.30 -0.52
N SER A 31 -5.86 -9.47 -1.44
CA SER A 31 -5.23 -9.94 -2.66
C SER A 31 -3.83 -10.44 -2.38
N ARG A 32 -3.37 -11.38 -3.21
CA ARG A 32 -2.01 -11.91 -3.16
C ARG A 32 -0.96 -10.81 -3.31
N ALA A 33 -1.25 -9.77 -4.10
CA ALA A 33 -0.36 -8.62 -4.27
C ALA A 33 -0.17 -7.87 -2.95
N GLU A 34 -1.26 -7.61 -2.22
CA GLU A 34 -1.26 -6.88 -0.96
C GLU A 34 -0.47 -7.64 0.12
N LEU A 35 -0.72 -8.94 0.26
CA LEU A 35 0.04 -9.79 1.20
C LEU A 35 1.54 -9.85 0.86
N ARG A 36 1.88 -9.77 -0.43
CA ARG A 36 3.28 -9.69 -0.87
C ARG A 36 3.91 -8.33 -0.52
N GLN A 37 3.18 -7.23 -0.68
CA GLN A 37 3.66 -5.89 -0.32
C GLN A 37 3.95 -5.80 1.18
N VAL A 38 3.04 -6.30 2.03
CA VAL A 38 3.26 -6.36 3.49
C VAL A 38 4.52 -7.17 3.80
N SER A 39 4.68 -8.34 3.19
CA SER A 39 5.85 -9.19 3.43
C SER A 39 7.16 -8.60 2.90
N MET A 40 7.10 -7.86 1.79
CA MET A 40 8.23 -7.07 1.31
C MET A 40 8.60 -5.98 2.32
N ARG A 41 7.62 -5.29 2.91
CA ARG A 41 7.86 -4.24 3.91
C ARG A 41 8.45 -4.80 5.21
N MET A 42 7.90 -5.90 5.71
CA MET A 42 8.33 -6.52 6.98
C MET A 42 9.67 -7.27 6.85
N LYS A 43 9.86 -8.03 5.76
CA LYS A 43 10.92 -9.04 5.63
C LYS A 43 11.89 -8.76 4.48
N GLY A 44 11.59 -7.81 3.60
CA GLY A 44 12.38 -7.54 2.41
C GLY A 44 12.25 -8.59 1.31
N LYS A 45 11.29 -9.52 1.40
CA LYS A 45 11.10 -10.56 0.38
C LYS A 45 9.64 -10.91 0.13
N VAL A 46 9.37 -11.34 -1.11
CA VAL A 46 8.07 -11.90 -1.51
C VAL A 46 7.85 -13.21 -0.77
N TRP A 47 6.99 -13.18 0.24
CA TRP A 47 6.64 -14.35 1.06
C TRP A 47 5.17 -14.28 1.45
N ILE A 48 4.49 -15.42 1.53
CA ILE A 48 3.16 -15.53 2.12
C ILE A 48 3.15 -16.82 2.94
N PRO A 49 2.67 -16.80 4.19
CA PRO A 49 2.56 -18.01 5.01
C PRO A 49 1.75 -19.14 4.35
N ASN A 50 2.22 -20.39 4.52
CA ASN A 50 1.57 -21.55 3.93
C ASN A 50 0.13 -21.75 4.40
N TRP A 51 -0.19 -21.39 5.65
CA TRP A 51 -1.55 -21.52 6.20
C TRP A 51 -2.57 -20.63 5.46
N ILE A 52 -2.14 -19.54 4.83
CA ILE A 52 -3.02 -18.71 3.98
C ILE A 52 -3.14 -19.33 2.58
N THR A 53 -2.02 -19.77 1.99
CA THR A 53 -2.00 -20.19 0.58
C THR A 53 -2.50 -21.62 0.36
N HIS A 54 -2.34 -22.51 1.34
CA HIS A 54 -2.74 -23.91 1.24
C HIS A 54 -4.15 -24.17 1.78
N ASP A 55 -4.69 -23.27 2.60
CA ASP A 55 -6.06 -23.38 3.10
C ASP A 55 -7.04 -22.95 2.01
N GLN A 56 -7.71 -23.93 1.39
CA GLN A 56 -8.67 -23.67 0.32
C GLN A 56 -9.92 -22.95 0.81
N SER A 57 -10.31 -23.14 2.08
CA SER A 57 -11.50 -22.51 2.67
C SER A 57 -11.37 -21.00 2.73
N ARG A 58 -10.12 -20.51 2.79
CA ARG A 58 -9.80 -19.08 2.77
C ARG A 58 -9.73 -18.52 1.36
N ARG A 59 -9.75 -19.33 0.30
CA ARG A 59 -9.58 -18.84 -1.07
C ARG A 59 -10.93 -18.42 -1.68
N VAL A 60 -11.22 -17.13 -1.61
CA VAL A 60 -12.45 -16.53 -2.17
C VAL A 60 -12.42 -16.56 -3.69
N SER A 61 -11.27 -16.26 -4.29
CA SER A 61 -11.10 -16.16 -5.75
C SER A 61 -9.63 -16.36 -6.15
N ARG A 62 -9.35 -16.36 -7.45
CA ARG A 62 -7.98 -16.51 -7.97
C ARG A 62 -7.10 -15.38 -7.44
N GLY A 63 -6.27 -15.69 -6.45
CA GLY A 63 -5.35 -14.73 -5.84
C GLY A 63 -5.98 -13.81 -4.79
N VAL A 64 -7.19 -14.11 -4.30
CA VAL A 64 -7.83 -13.39 -3.18
C VAL A 64 -8.10 -14.37 -2.05
N PHE A 65 -7.72 -13.98 -0.83
CA PHE A 65 -7.79 -14.79 0.38
C PHE A 65 -8.53 -14.05 1.50
N SER A 66 -9.44 -14.76 2.18
CA SER A 66 -10.16 -14.25 3.33
C SER A 66 -9.38 -14.54 4.63
N ILE A 67 -9.08 -13.47 5.36
CA ILE A 67 -8.29 -13.45 6.58
C ILE A 67 -8.98 -12.49 7.57
N PRO A 68 -10.11 -12.89 8.17
CA PRO A 68 -10.84 -12.06 9.13
C PRO A 68 -10.03 -11.73 10.39
N GLU A 69 -9.00 -12.52 10.69
CA GLU A 69 -8.15 -12.34 11.87
C GLU A 69 -7.39 -11.01 11.87
N ILE A 70 -7.13 -10.44 10.68
CA ILE A 70 -6.51 -9.11 10.56
C ILE A 70 -7.47 -8.04 11.08
N THR A 71 -8.74 -8.11 10.70
CA THR A 71 -9.76 -7.16 11.17
C THR A 71 -9.97 -7.30 12.69
N GLU A 72 -10.03 -8.53 13.20
CA GLU A 72 -10.11 -8.78 14.64
C GLU A 72 -8.93 -8.16 15.40
N HIS A 73 -7.70 -8.37 14.91
CA HIS A 73 -6.52 -7.78 15.52
C HIS A 73 -6.47 -6.25 15.40
N ALA A 74 -6.89 -5.69 14.27
CA ALA A 74 -6.94 -4.25 14.06
C ALA A 74 -7.86 -3.57 15.09
N THR A 75 -9.03 -4.17 15.37
CA THR A 75 -9.97 -3.62 16.39
C THR A 75 -9.41 -3.64 17.81
N VAL A 76 -8.58 -4.63 18.15
CA VAL A 76 -7.93 -4.74 19.46
C VAL A 76 -6.83 -3.68 19.60
N THR A 77 -6.02 -3.48 18.56
CA THR A 77 -4.92 -2.50 18.58
C THR A 77 -5.43 -1.05 18.61
N THR A 78 -6.59 -0.74 18.00
CA THR A 78 -7.19 0.61 18.05
C THR A 78 -7.79 0.99 19.40
N ASN A 79 -7.92 0.06 20.34
CA ASN A 79 -8.45 0.31 21.69
C ASN A 79 -7.36 0.63 22.73
N THR A 80 -6.14 0.99 22.32
CA THR A 80 -5.17 1.64 23.21
C THR A 80 -5.27 3.16 23.04
N PRO A 81 -6.01 3.88 23.91
CA PRO A 81 -5.92 5.33 23.99
C PRO A 81 -4.62 5.74 24.70
N GLU A 82 -3.53 5.88 23.96
CA GLU A 82 -2.46 6.84 24.30
C GLU A 82 -2.82 8.14 23.55
N SER A 83 -3.61 9.04 24.13
CA SER A 83 -3.20 10.08 25.08
C SER A 83 -2.09 11.01 24.55
N VAL A 84 -2.56 12.05 23.85
CA VAL A 84 -2.05 13.44 23.70
C VAL A 84 -0.72 13.73 22.97
N ALA A 85 -0.85 14.27 21.74
CA ALA A 85 -0.37 15.63 21.41
C ALA A 85 -1.10 16.17 20.17
N PRO A 86 -1.84 17.30 20.26
CA PRO A 86 -2.28 18.04 19.08
C PRO A 86 -1.07 18.83 18.56
N VAL A 87 -0.46 18.39 17.45
CA VAL A 87 0.48 19.26 16.74
C VAL A 87 -0.32 20.28 15.95
N THR A 88 -0.13 21.53 16.37
CA THR A 88 -0.81 22.74 15.98
C THR A 88 -0.68 23.04 14.48
N THR A 89 -1.83 23.32 13.87
CA THR A 89 -1.94 24.02 12.59
C THR A 89 -1.50 25.48 12.81
N GLU A 90 -0.26 25.81 12.46
CA GLU A 90 0.16 27.21 12.31
C GLU A 90 0.16 27.56 10.83
N VAL A 91 -0.93 28.21 10.43
CA VAL A 91 -0.98 29.11 9.27
C VAL A 91 0.11 30.17 9.45
N VAL A 92 1.13 30.13 8.61
CA VAL A 92 1.93 31.31 8.28
C VAL A 92 1.60 31.70 6.85
N ASP A 93 0.69 32.66 6.77
CA ASP A 93 0.55 33.58 5.65
C ASP A 93 1.85 34.41 5.61
N ASP A 94 2.76 34.11 4.69
CA ASP A 94 3.80 35.05 4.29
C ASP A 94 3.91 35.05 2.76
N LEU A 95 3.12 35.95 2.18
CA LEU A 95 3.23 36.41 0.82
C LEU A 95 4.27 37.54 0.77
N SER A 96 5.54 37.19 0.53
CA SER A 96 6.56 38.04 -0.12
C SER A 96 7.77 37.15 -0.42
N GLU A 97 8.37 37.08 -1.60
CA GLU A 97 8.61 38.08 -2.62
C GLU A 97 8.94 37.35 -3.94
N PHE A 98 8.56 37.98 -5.04
CA PHE A 98 8.86 37.57 -6.41
C PHE A 98 10.37 37.59 -6.71
N ASP A 99 10.68 37.00 -7.86
CA ASP A 99 11.84 37.27 -8.72
C ASP A 99 13.05 36.32 -8.57
N ASN A 100 13.06 35.26 -9.39
CA ASN A 100 14.07 35.24 -10.44
C ASN A 100 13.61 34.45 -11.67
N VAL A 101 13.38 35.19 -12.74
CA VAL A 101 13.23 34.75 -14.12
C VAL A 101 14.45 33.93 -14.55
N VAL A 102 14.23 32.69 -15.00
CA VAL A 102 15.08 32.08 -16.04
C VAL A 102 14.17 31.69 -17.19
N VAL A 103 14.24 32.53 -18.22
CA VAL A 103 13.78 32.25 -19.58
C VAL A 103 14.65 31.12 -20.12
N GLY A 104 14.08 29.92 -20.19
CA GLY A 104 14.60 28.80 -20.97
C GLY A 104 13.72 28.63 -22.19
N ASP A 105 14.06 29.38 -23.22
CA ASP A 105 13.55 29.35 -24.57
C ASP A 105 13.56 27.93 -25.18
N ASP A 106 12.71 27.72 -26.18
CA ASP A 106 12.68 26.59 -27.13
C ASP A 106 11.76 25.39 -26.82
N MET A 107 10.50 25.57 -27.21
CA MET A 107 9.49 24.54 -27.40
C MET A 107 9.36 24.26 -28.91
N PRO A 108 9.85 23.13 -29.47
CA PRO A 108 9.47 22.73 -30.81
C PRO A 108 8.11 22.02 -30.79
N LEU A 109 7.18 22.63 -31.53
CA LEU A 109 5.80 22.24 -31.75
C LEU A 109 5.66 20.86 -32.43
N GLU A 110 4.56 20.18 -32.08
CA GLU A 110 4.06 18.98 -32.76
C GLU A 110 3.77 19.25 -34.24
N GLU A 111 4.24 18.36 -35.12
CA GLU A 111 3.58 18.09 -36.40
C GLU A 111 3.23 16.61 -36.49
N THR A 112 1.93 16.39 -36.69
CA THR A 112 1.25 15.15 -36.98
C THR A 112 1.51 14.65 -38.42
N GLU A 113 1.16 13.38 -38.64
CA GLU A 113 0.93 12.70 -39.94
C GLU A 113 2.11 11.88 -40.52
N VAL A 114 2.07 10.53 -40.53
CA VAL A 114 1.39 9.58 -41.45
C VAL A 114 2.43 8.81 -42.29
N VAL A 115 2.49 7.49 -42.07
CA VAL A 115 2.81 6.39 -43.01
C VAL A 115 4.25 6.28 -43.55
N HIS A 116 4.92 5.17 -43.23
CA HIS A 116 5.23 4.12 -44.22
C HIS A 116 5.78 2.85 -43.57
N GLY A 117 5.21 1.72 -43.96
CA GLY A 117 5.64 0.38 -43.55
C GLY A 117 7.05 0.05 -44.05
N TYR A 118 7.79 -0.67 -43.22
CA TYR A 118 9.04 -1.29 -43.62
C TYR A 118 8.73 -2.54 -44.45
N VAL A 119 8.98 -2.42 -45.76
CA VAL A 119 9.18 -3.53 -46.68
C VAL A 119 10.56 -4.15 -46.42
N ASN A 120 10.60 -5.47 -46.44
CA ASN A 120 11.78 -6.33 -46.31
C ASN A 120 12.81 -6.07 -47.41
N GLN A 121 14.09 -6.15 -47.08
CA GLN A 121 15.13 -6.62 -47.99
C GLN A 121 15.66 -7.95 -47.47
#